data_AF-A0A5K3FYQ4-F1
#
_entry.id   AF-A0A5K3FYQ4-F1
#
_cell.length_a   1.000
_cell.length_b   1.000
_cell.length_c   1.000
_cell.angle_alpha   90.00
_cell.angle_beta   90.00
_cell.angle_gamma   90.00
#
_symmetry.space_group_name_H-M   'P 1'
#
loop_
_entity.id
_entity.type
_entity.pdbx_description
1 polymer ?
#
loop_
_entity_poly.entity_id
_entity_poly.type
_entity_poly.pdbx_seq_one_letter_code
_entity_poly.pdbx_strand_id
1 'polypeptide(L)'
;MSKLLQRLVDLTPKYATLAYRFGMEKGRPALVKIWNYSKVELRPPKLNELTPALEEGRSIVNFLKSGAWRQKSVKEAALDGVVALEVLMWFFVGEIIGRRSLIGYKHVKGAYIVAH
;
A
#
# COMPACT_ATOMS: atom_id res chain seq x y z
N MET A 1 -6.66 44.99 14.51
CA MET A 1 -6.80 43.53 14.33
C MET A 1 -7.77 43.13 13.20
N SER A 2 -8.71 43.99 12.77
CA SER A 2 -9.69 43.67 11.71
C SER A 2 -9.12 43.62 10.28
N LYS A 3 -8.17 44.49 9.91
CA LYS A 3 -7.63 44.56 8.54
C LYS A 3 -6.83 43.30 8.13
N LEU A 4 -6.15 42.65 9.07
CA LEU A 4 -5.34 41.44 8.80
C LEU A 4 -6.25 40.21 8.62
N LEU A 5 -7.31 40.10 9.43
CA LEU A 5 -8.36 39.09 9.25
C LEU A 5 -9.10 39.27 7.92
N GLN A 6 -9.43 40.50 7.53
CA GLN A 6 -10.04 40.78 6.22
C GLN A 6 -9.13 40.34 5.07
N ARG A 7 -7.83 40.63 5.14
CA ARG A 7 -6.85 40.16 4.14
C ARG A 7 -6.76 38.64 4.06
N LEU A 8 -6.83 37.93 5.18
CA LEU A 8 -6.84 36.46 5.18
C LEU A 8 -8.14 35.91 4.57
N VAL A 9 -9.29 36.51 4.91
CA VAL A 9 -10.58 36.15 4.31
C VAL A 9 -10.57 36.42 2.80
N ASP A 10 -10.00 37.53 2.33
CA ASP A 10 -9.90 37.83 0.90
C ASP A 10 -8.92 36.90 0.16
N LEU A 11 -7.91 36.38 0.85
CA LEU A 11 -6.94 35.44 0.30
C LEU A 11 -7.44 33.98 0.32
N THR A 12 -8.35 33.62 1.23
CA THR A 12 -8.92 32.26 1.29
C THR A 12 -9.53 31.76 -0.01
N PRO A 13 -10.38 32.50 -0.76
CA PRO A 13 -10.94 31.98 -2.02
C PRO A 13 -9.86 31.74 -3.08
N LYS A 14 -8.79 32.54 -3.09
CA LYS A 14 -7.66 32.39 -4.03
C LYS A 14 -6.86 31.10 -3.75
N TYR A 15 -6.50 30.84 -2.49
CA TYR A 15 -5.78 29.62 -2.13
C TYR A 15 -6.66 28.37 -2.20
N ALA A 16 -7.95 28.48 -1.86
CA ALA A 16 -8.91 27.39 -2.02
C ALA A 16 -9.09 27.02 -3.50
N THR A 17 -9.21 28.02 -4.38
CA THR A 17 -9.31 27.78 -5.83
C THR A 17 -8.02 27.19 -6.39
N LEU A 18 -6.84 27.62 -5.90
CA LEU A 18 -5.56 27.06 -6.31
C LEU A 18 -5.42 25.60 -5.88
N ALA A 19 -5.76 25.28 -4.62
CA ALA A 19 -5.73 23.91 -4.11
C ALA A 19 -6.73 23.01 -4.86
N TYR A 20 -7.92 23.52 -5.15
CA TYR A 20 -8.92 22.81 -5.94
C TYR A 20 -8.44 22.55 -7.37
N ARG A 21 -7.89 23.57 -8.06
CA ARG A 21 -7.33 23.42 -9.40
C ARG A 21 -6.18 22.42 -9.41
N PHE A 22 -5.25 22.53 -8.46
CA PHE A 22 -4.16 21.58 -8.32
C PHE A 22 -4.67 20.14 -8.10
N GLY A 23 -5.65 19.95 -7.21
CA GLY A 23 -6.27 18.67 -6.95
C GLY A 23 -6.99 18.09 -8.17
N MET A 24 -7.66 18.93 -8.95
CA MET A 24 -8.39 18.51 -10.16
C MET A 24 -7.46 18.26 -11.35
N GLU A 25 -6.43 19.07 -11.53
CA GLU A 25 -5.49 18.97 -12.66
C GLU A 25 -4.46 17.86 -12.45
N LYS A 26 -3.93 17.69 -11.23
CA LYS A 26 -2.88 16.70 -10.94
C LYS A 26 -3.38 15.52 -10.12
N GLY A 27 -4.24 15.75 -9.13
CA GLY A 27 -4.75 14.71 -8.26
C GLY A 27 -5.72 13.75 -8.97
N ARG A 28 -6.71 14.28 -9.69
CA ARG A 28 -7.71 13.48 -10.41
C ARG A 28 -7.09 12.47 -11.40
N PRO A 29 -6.19 12.84 -12.33
CA PRO A 29 -5.62 11.86 -13.25
C PRO A 29 -4.76 10.80 -12.55
N ALA A 30 -4.04 11.15 -11.47
CA ALA A 30 -3.28 10.19 -10.69
C ALA A 30 -4.20 9.18 -10.00
N LEU A 31 -5.29 9.64 -9.39
CA LEU A 31 -6.27 8.76 -8.75
C LEU A 31 -6.98 7.85 -9.75
N VAL A 32 -7.36 8.37 -10.92
CA VAL A 32 -7.95 7.56 -12.00
C VAL A 32 -6.98 6.48 -12.45
N LYS A 33 -5.69 6.81 -12.58
CA LYS A 33 -4.66 5.85 -12.94
C LYS A 33 -4.52 4.75 -11.88
N ILE A 34 -4.38 5.13 -10.61
CA ILE A 34 -4.31 4.17 -9.49
C ILE A 34 -5.54 3.27 -9.50
N TRP A 35 -6.74 3.84 -9.61
CA TRP A 35 -7.99 3.09 -9.65
C TRP A 35 -8.05 2.08 -10.81
N ASN A 36 -7.60 2.47 -11.99
CA ASN A 36 -7.59 1.58 -13.16
C ASN A 36 -6.65 0.39 -12.96
N TYR A 37 -5.43 0.61 -12.45
CA TYR A 37 -4.48 -0.49 -12.18
C TYR A 37 -4.90 -1.34 -10.97
N SER A 38 -5.33 -0.71 -9.87
CA SER A 38 -5.78 -1.43 -8.67
C SER A 38 -6.95 -2.37 -8.96
N LYS A 39 -7.84 -2.03 -9.89
CA LYS A 39 -8.94 -2.91 -10.30
C LYS A 39 -8.51 -4.23 -10.92
N VAL A 40 -7.37 -4.24 -11.63
CA VAL A 40 -6.87 -5.44 -12.30
C VAL A 40 -5.85 -6.18 -11.46
N GLU A 41 -4.99 -5.47 -10.74
CA GLU A 41 -3.87 -6.04 -9.98
C GLU A 41 -4.18 -6.34 -8.52
N LEU A 42 -4.98 -5.50 -7.86
CA LEU A 42 -5.31 -5.63 -6.41
C LEU A 42 -6.67 -6.27 -6.17
N ARG A 43 -7.29 -6.84 -7.20
CA ARG A 43 -8.54 -7.60 -7.03
C ARG A 43 -8.26 -8.90 -6.27
N PRO A 44 -9.21 -9.36 -5.44
CA PRO A 44 -9.15 -10.73 -4.95
C PRO A 44 -9.09 -11.71 -6.14
N PRO A 45 -8.25 -12.76 -6.05
CA PRO A 45 -8.15 -13.76 -7.10
C PRO A 45 -9.49 -14.51 -7.24
N LYS A 46 -9.77 -14.99 -8.46
CA LYS A 46 -10.91 -15.88 -8.70
C LYS A 46 -10.56 -17.29 -8.24
N LEU A 47 -11.56 -18.09 -7.89
CA LEU A 47 -11.33 -19.47 -7.43
C LEU A 47 -10.52 -20.33 -8.43
N ASN A 48 -10.74 -20.10 -9.73
CA ASN A 48 -10.03 -20.81 -10.80
C ASN A 48 -8.54 -20.42 -10.91
N GLU A 49 -8.14 -19.28 -10.34
CA GLU A 49 -6.75 -18.81 -10.31
C GLU A 49 -6.00 -19.36 -9.09
N LEU A 50 -6.70 -19.99 -8.13
CA LEU A 50 -6.08 -20.55 -6.92
C LEU A 50 -5.32 -21.84 -7.19
N THR A 51 -5.87 -22.72 -8.04
CA THR A 51 -5.22 -23.99 -8.37
C THR A 51 -3.84 -23.81 -9.01
N PRO A 52 -3.65 -22.98 -10.08
CA PRO A 52 -2.32 -22.76 -10.63
C PRO A 52 -1.38 -22.06 -9.64
N ALA A 53 -1.88 -21.11 -8.82
CA ALA A 53 -1.05 -20.46 -7.80
C ALA A 53 -0.49 -21.44 -6.76
N LEU A 54 -1.27 -22.46 -6.37
CA LEU A 54 -0.81 -23.52 -5.48
C LEU A 54 0.23 -24.43 -6.14
N GLU A 55 0.08 -24.72 -7.42
CA GLU A 55 1.05 -25.49 -8.20
C GLU A 55 2.38 -24.74 -8.35
N GLU A 56 2.32 -23.43 -8.62
CA GLU A 56 3.50 -22.54 -8.62
C GLU A 56 4.17 -22.51 -7.25
N GLY A 57 3.41 -22.41 -6.16
CA GLY A 57 3.96 -22.51 -4.80
C GLY A 57 4.71 -23.82 -4.55
N ARG A 58 4.19 -24.95 -5.03
CA ARG A 58 4.86 -26.26 -4.92
C ARG A 58 6.15 -26.31 -5.75
N SER A 59 6.17 -25.70 -6.94
CA SER A 59 7.36 -25.67 -7.79
C SER A 59 8.49 -24.88 -7.13
N ILE A 60 8.18 -23.77 -6.44
CA ILE A 60 9.15 -22.99 -5.65
C ILE A 60 9.77 -23.85 -4.54
N VAL A 61 8.97 -24.62 -3.82
CA VAL A 61 9.49 -25.54 -2.77
C VAL A 61 10.43 -26.57 -3.37
N ASN A 62 10.09 -27.14 -4.53
CA ASN A 62 10.94 -28.10 -5.22
C ASN A 62 12.24 -27.45 -5.74
N PHE A 63 12.18 -26.22 -6.23
CA PHE A 63 13.33 -25.42 -6.66
C PHE A 63 14.31 -25.12 -5.50
N LEU A 64 13.76 -24.84 -4.31
CA LEU A 64 14.57 -24.67 -3.11
C LEU A 64 15.23 -25.99 -2.68
N LYS A 65 14.46 -27.09 -2.69
CA LYS A 65 14.96 -28.43 -2.35
C LYS A 65 16.03 -28.95 -3.30
N SER A 66 15.91 -28.67 -4.59
CA SER A 66 16.88 -29.11 -5.61
C SER A 66 18.20 -28.36 -5.55
N GLY A 67 18.28 -27.24 -4.81
CA GLY A 67 19.47 -26.41 -4.73
C GLY A 67 19.70 -25.50 -5.95
N ALA A 68 18.75 -25.50 -6.90
CA ALA A 68 18.83 -24.70 -8.13
C ALA A 68 18.85 -23.18 -7.86
N TRP A 69 18.40 -22.73 -6.68
CA TRP A 69 18.48 -21.34 -6.24
C TRP A 69 19.91 -20.77 -6.23
N ARG A 70 20.93 -21.62 -6.10
CA ARG A 70 22.35 -21.19 -6.12
C ARG A 70 22.82 -20.76 -7.50
N GLN A 71 22.11 -21.14 -8.55
CA GLN A 71 22.43 -20.78 -9.94
C GLN A 71 21.80 -19.44 -10.34
N LYS A 72 20.96 -18.86 -9.49
CA LYS A 72 20.25 -17.61 -9.77
C LYS A 72 21.18 -16.41 -9.63
N SER A 73 21.08 -15.45 -10.54
CA SER A 73 21.90 -14.25 -10.47
C SER A 73 21.47 -13.36 -9.30
N VAL A 74 22.39 -12.54 -8.78
CA VAL A 74 22.11 -11.62 -7.66
C VAL A 74 20.98 -10.66 -7.99
N LYS A 75 20.91 -10.19 -9.25
CA LYS A 75 19.84 -9.29 -9.71
C LYS A 75 18.47 -9.94 -9.58
N GLU A 76 18.33 -11.20 -10.00
CA GLU A 76 17.05 -11.89 -9.93
C GLU A 76 16.68 -12.25 -8.48
N ALA A 77 17.66 -12.66 -7.67
CA ALA A 77 17.44 -12.91 -6.25
C ALA A 77 16.99 -11.63 -5.50
N ALA A 78 17.55 -10.47 -5.86
CA ALA A 78 17.13 -9.19 -5.29
C ALA A 78 15.69 -8.82 -5.71
N LEU A 79 15.32 -9.04 -6.97
CA LEU A 79 13.95 -8.81 -7.44
C LEU A 79 12.93 -9.69 -6.71
N ASP A 80 13.20 -11.00 -6.61
CA ASP A 80 12.37 -11.93 -5.82
C ASP A 80 12.27 -11.49 -4.35
N GLY A 81 13.39 -11.03 -3.76
CA GLY A 81 13.42 -10.55 -2.39
C GLY A 81 12.54 -9.32 -2.14
N VAL A 82 12.49 -8.39 -3.10
CA VAL A 82 11.60 -7.21 -3.02
C VAL A 82 10.14 -7.63 -3.08
N VAL A 83 9.78 -8.57 -3.97
CA VAL A 83 8.41 -9.10 -4.04
C VAL A 83 8.03 -9.85 -2.76
N ALA A 84 8.95 -10.67 -2.22
CA ALA A 84 8.73 -11.36 -0.95
C ALA A 84 8.52 -10.38 0.22
N LEU A 85 9.28 -9.28 0.25
CA LEU A 85 9.12 -8.21 1.22
C LEU A 85 7.77 -7.50 1.08
N GLU A 86 7.33 -7.23 -0.15
CA GLU A 86 6.03 -6.61 -0.42
C GLU A 86 4.88 -7.48 0.14
N VAL A 87 4.89 -8.79 -0.13
CA VAL A 87 3.89 -9.73 0.39
C VAL A 87 3.89 -9.75 1.93
N LEU A 88 5.07 -9.67 2.56
CA LEU A 88 5.19 -9.58 4.01
C LEU A 88 4.66 -8.24 4.55
N MET A 89 4.85 -7.13 3.84
CA MET A 89 4.25 -5.85 4.22
C MET A 89 2.71 -5.89 4.20
N TRP A 90 2.10 -6.62 3.26
CA TRP A 90 0.65 -6.83 3.24
C TRP A 90 0.10 -7.51 4.50
N PHE A 91 0.88 -8.40 5.13
CA PHE A 91 0.51 -8.97 6.44
C PHE A 91 0.41 -7.89 7.53
N PHE A 92 1.38 -6.98 7.61
CA PHE A 92 1.35 -5.87 8.57
C PHE A 92 0.23 -4.87 8.28
N VAL A 93 -0.11 -4.63 7.01
CA VAL A 93 -1.30 -3.83 6.64
C VAL A 93 -2.57 -4.51 7.19
N GLY A 94 -2.67 -5.84 7.08
CA GLY A 94 -3.74 -6.62 7.69
C GLY A 94 -3.78 -6.47 9.22
N GLU A 95 -2.64 -6.49 9.89
CA GLU A 95 -2.54 -6.26 11.32
C GLU A 95 -3.02 -4.85 11.72
N ILE A 96 -2.61 -3.81 10.97
CA ILE A 96 -3.05 -2.41 11.16
C ILE A 96 -4.58 -2.30 11.06
N ILE A 97 -5.18 -2.97 10.08
CA ILE A 97 -6.64 -3.03 9.92
C ILE A 97 -7.28 -3.78 11.10
N GLY A 98 -6.73 -4.93 11.49
CA GLY A 98 -7.24 -5.76 12.58
C GLY A 98 -7.24 -5.04 13.94
N ARG A 99 -6.17 -4.30 14.24
CA ARG A 99 -6.05 -3.50 15.48
C ARG A 99 -6.72 -2.13 15.41
N ARG A 100 -7.13 -1.69 14.22
CA ARG A 100 -7.77 -0.39 13.94
C ARG A 100 -6.93 0.80 14.43
N SER A 101 -5.61 0.69 14.36
CA SER A 101 -4.69 1.74 14.80
C SER A 101 -3.46 1.75 13.90
N LEU A 102 -3.00 2.93 13.53
CA LEU A 102 -1.74 3.10 12.79
C LEU A 102 -0.54 2.88 13.74
N ILE A 103 -0.60 3.43 14.95
CA ILE A 103 0.50 3.40 15.94
C ILE A 103 0.01 2.78 17.26
N GLY A 104 0.76 1.84 17.83
CA GLY A 104 0.39 1.09 19.04
C GLY A 104 -0.99 0.42 19.03
N TYR A 105 -1.37 -0.16 20.17
CA TYR A 105 -2.66 -0.82 20.34
C TYR A 105 -3.59 0.08 21.15
N LYS A 106 -4.02 1.19 20.55
CA LYS A 106 -4.88 2.17 21.23
C LYS A 106 -6.24 1.62 21.64
N HIS A 107 -6.80 0.69 20.85
CA HIS A 107 -8.16 0.18 21.02
C HIS A 107 -8.23 -1.25 21.56
N VAL A 108 -7.09 -1.88 21.90
CA VAL A 108 -7.03 -3.24 22.42
C VAL A 108 -6.85 -3.21 23.93
N LYS A 109 -7.83 -3.74 24.68
CA LYS A 109 -7.77 -3.81 26.14
C LYS A 109 -6.62 -4.74 26.57
N GLY A 110 -5.70 -4.24 27.40
CA GLY A 110 -4.58 -5.01 27.97
C GLY A 110 -3.27 -4.96 27.17
N ALA A 111 -3.20 -4.19 26.09
CA ALA A 111 -1.96 -4.04 25.32
C ALA A 111 -0.99 -3.04 25.98
N TYR A 112 0.28 -3.44 26.06
CA TYR A 112 1.37 -2.71 26.73
C TYR A 112 1.99 -1.59 25.89
N ILE A 113 1.68 -1.52 24.59
CA ILE A 113 2.12 -0.45 23.69
C ILE A 113 0.93 0.46 23.41
N VAL A 114 0.62 1.32 24.37
CA VAL A 114 -0.36 2.39 24.19
C VAL A 114 0.37 3.51 23.44
N ALA A 115 -0.14 3.92 22.28
CA ALA A 115 0.40 5.10 21.62
C ALA A 115 0.28 6.29 22.58
N HIS A 116 1.43 6.84 22.99
CA HIS A 116 1.50 8.10 23.74
C HIS A 116 0.96 9.26 22.89
#